data_AF-A0A3C0K9D4-F1
#
_entry.id   AF-A0A3C0K9D4-F1
#
_cell.length_a   1.000
_cell.length_b   1.000
_cell.length_c   1.000
_cell.angle_alpha   90.00
_cell.angle_beta   90.00
_cell.angle_gamma   90.00
#
_symmetry.space_group_name_H-M   'P 1'
#
loop_
_entity.id
_entity.type
_entity.pdbx_description
1 polymer ?
#
loop_
_entity_poly.entity_id
_entity_poly.type
_entity_poly.pdbx_seq_one_letter_code
_entity_poly.pdbx_strand_id
1 'polypeptide(L)'
;MNMPLNTSANISDPIAQARYNMIEQQIRPWNVLDADVLDLLAVVRREDFVPAAYRSLAFSDIEIPLLGDAEEAVRLGHSMLQPRVEARM
;
A
#
# COMPACT_ATOMS: atom_id res chain seq x y z
N MET A 1 -3.35 -5.13 -17.86
CA MET A 1 -4.49 -4.25 -17.50
C MET A 1 -4.15 -2.84 -17.89
N ASN A 2 -5.01 -2.22 -18.68
CA ASN A 2 -4.87 -0.89 -19.24
C ASN A 2 -5.39 0.11 -18.21
N MET A 3 -4.62 1.18 -17.96
CA MET A 3 -4.97 2.20 -16.99
C MET A 3 -6.19 3.03 -17.43
N PRO A 4 -7.03 3.51 -16.50
CA PRO A 4 -8.05 4.49 -16.82
C PRO A 4 -7.39 5.78 -17.36
N LEU A 5 -8.04 6.41 -18.34
CA LEU A 5 -7.54 7.57 -19.10
C LEU A 5 -7.30 8.84 -18.25
N ASN A 6 -7.55 8.79 -16.94
CA ASN A 6 -7.47 9.92 -16.00
C ASN A 6 -6.34 9.81 -14.96
N THR A 7 -5.40 8.89 -15.13
CA THR A 7 -4.29 8.69 -14.19
C THR A 7 -3.22 9.79 -14.29
N SER A 8 -2.85 10.35 -13.15
CA SER A 8 -1.70 11.27 -12.99
C SER A 8 -0.36 10.56 -12.76
N ALA A 9 -0.36 9.24 -12.54
CA ALA A 9 0.85 8.46 -12.33
C ALA A 9 1.66 8.28 -13.62
N ASN A 10 2.99 8.29 -13.49
CA ASN A 10 3.89 8.00 -14.60
C ASN A 10 3.77 6.51 -14.99
N ILE A 11 3.17 6.23 -16.13
CA ILE A 11 2.92 4.88 -16.66
C ILE A 11 4.23 4.10 -16.90
N SER A 12 5.37 4.80 -17.04
CA SER A 12 6.69 4.20 -17.21
C SER A 12 7.35 3.73 -15.90
N ASP A 13 6.81 4.11 -14.73
CA ASP A 13 7.29 3.66 -13.42
C ASP A 13 6.31 2.65 -12.80
N PRO A 14 6.64 1.33 -12.82
CA PRO A 14 5.78 0.29 -12.27
C PRO A 14 5.47 0.45 -10.77
N ILE A 15 6.38 1.05 -9.99
CA ILE A 15 6.21 1.21 -8.54
C ILE A 15 5.23 2.34 -8.27
N ALA A 16 5.43 3.50 -8.92
CA ALA A 16 4.47 4.59 -8.85
C ALA A 16 3.08 4.14 -9.30
N GLN A 17 3.03 3.29 -10.34
CA GLN A 17 1.78 2.74 -10.84
C GLN A 17 1.10 1.80 -9.82
N ALA A 18 1.85 0.94 -9.17
CA ALA A 18 1.34 0.06 -8.13
C ALA A 18 0.80 0.85 -6.93
N ARG A 19 1.51 1.91 -6.51
CA ARG A 19 1.06 2.81 -5.43
C ARG A 19 -0.24 3.53 -5.77
N TYR A 20 -0.34 4.07 -6.99
CA TYR A 20 -1.59 4.68 -7.47
C TYR A 20 -2.75 3.66 -7.44
N ASN A 21 -2.53 2.44 -7.92
CA ASN A 21 -3.58 1.41 -7.92
C ASN A 21 -3.99 1.00 -6.51
N MET A 22 -3.05 0.88 -5.58
CA MET A 22 -3.34 0.62 -4.17
C MET A 22 -4.24 1.73 -3.59
N ILE A 23 -3.91 2.99 -3.83
CA ILE A 23 -4.69 4.12 -3.33
C ILE A 23 -6.08 4.18 -3.99
N GLU A 24 -6.14 4.20 -5.31
CA GLU A 24 -7.39 4.43 -6.05
C GLU A 24 -8.34 3.23 -6.06
N GLN A 25 -7.81 2.01 -6.10
CA GLN A 25 -8.62 0.80 -6.25
C GLN A 25 -8.83 0.04 -4.95
N GLN A 26 -7.96 0.21 -3.95
CA GLN A 26 -8.07 -0.52 -2.67
C GLN A 26 -8.48 0.41 -1.52
N ILE A 27 -7.84 1.57 -1.38
CA ILE A 27 -8.05 2.48 -0.24
C ILE A 27 -9.26 3.40 -0.43
N ARG A 28 -9.30 4.18 -1.53
CA ARG A 28 -10.39 5.13 -1.81
C ARG A 28 -11.79 4.49 -1.81
N PRO A 29 -12.00 3.29 -2.40
CA PRO A 29 -13.32 2.64 -2.40
C PRO A 29 -13.77 2.19 -1.00
N TRP A 30 -12.87 2.18 -0.02
CA TRP A 30 -13.12 1.76 1.36
C TRP A 30 -13.48 2.92 2.30
N ASN A 31 -14.19 3.92 1.77
CA ASN A 31 -14.63 5.14 2.48
C ASN A 31 -13.51 6.07 2.97
N VAL A 32 -12.30 5.94 2.43
CA VAL A 32 -11.23 6.93 2.61
C VAL A 32 -11.35 7.96 1.50
N LEU A 33 -12.11 9.02 1.75
CA LEU A 33 -12.46 10.03 0.75
C LEU A 33 -11.75 11.38 0.96
N ASP A 34 -11.04 11.54 2.08
CA ASP A 34 -10.26 12.73 2.36
C ASP A 34 -9.07 12.83 1.40
N ALA A 35 -9.04 13.89 0.60
CA ALA A 35 -8.01 14.10 -0.40
C ALA A 35 -6.61 14.27 0.24
N ASP A 36 -6.52 14.92 1.40
CA ASP A 36 -5.23 15.14 2.07
C ASP A 36 -4.65 13.81 2.57
N VAL A 37 -5.50 12.89 3.03
CA VAL A 37 -5.09 11.52 3.42
C VAL A 37 -4.58 10.73 2.22
N LEU A 38 -5.30 10.78 1.10
CA LEU A 38 -4.92 10.03 -0.11
C LEU A 38 -3.63 10.59 -0.74
N ASP A 39 -3.46 11.91 -0.73
CA ASP A 39 -2.23 12.57 -1.19
C ASP A 39 -1.05 12.23 -0.28
N LEU A 40 -1.26 12.19 1.04
CA LEU A 40 -0.23 11.76 1.98
C LEU A 40 0.24 10.32 1.70
N LEU A 41 -0.69 9.40 1.42
CA LEU A 41 -0.37 8.01 1.07
C LEU A 41 0.39 7.88 -0.26
N ALA A 42 0.25 8.85 -1.16
CA ALA A 42 1.03 8.88 -2.41
C ALA A 42 2.47 9.34 -2.19
N VAL A 43 2.70 10.18 -1.17
CA VAL A 43 4.02 10.76 -0.82
C VAL A 43 4.79 9.86 0.15
N VAL A 44 4.11 9.33 1.18
CA VAL A 44 4.70 8.40 2.16
C VAL A 44 4.75 7.01 1.54
N ARG A 45 5.95 6.63 1.11
CA ARG A 45 6.20 5.39 0.38
C ARG A 45 6.15 4.19 1.33
N ARG A 46 4.98 3.57 1.43
CA ARG A 46 4.75 2.32 2.17
C ARG A 46 5.83 1.26 1.89
N GLU A 47 6.27 1.14 0.64
CA GLU A 47 7.30 0.19 0.20
C GLU A 47 8.69 0.43 0.80
N ASP A 48 8.94 1.59 1.42
CA ASP A 48 10.18 1.90 2.13
C ASP A 48 10.22 1.39 3.57
N PHE A 49 9.06 0.98 4.12
CA PHE A 49 8.94 0.45 5.48
C PHE A 49 8.78 -1.07 5.53
N VAL A 50 8.72 -1.72 4.37
CA VAL A 50 8.55 -3.17 4.22
C VAL A 50 9.92 -3.87 4.10
N PRO A 51 10.15 -5.00 4.79
CA PRO A 51 11.36 -5.79 4.59
C PRO A 51 11.57 -6.17 3.13
N ALA A 52 12.83 -6.21 2.68
CA ALA A 52 13.17 -6.41 1.27
C ALA A 52 12.52 -7.66 0.63
N ALA A 53 12.35 -8.74 1.41
CA ALA A 53 11.72 -9.97 0.95
C ALA A 53 10.24 -9.81 0.54
N TYR A 54 9.55 -8.80 1.10
CA TYR A 54 8.13 -8.55 0.89
C TYR A 54 7.85 -7.28 0.09
N ARG A 55 8.88 -6.59 -0.41
CA ARG A 55 8.72 -5.28 -1.07
C ARG A 55 7.80 -5.33 -2.30
N SER A 56 7.77 -6.45 -3.03
CA SER A 56 6.83 -6.66 -4.14
C SER A 56 5.37 -6.79 -3.70
N LEU A 57 5.14 -7.14 -2.43
CA LEU A 57 3.82 -7.28 -1.81
C LEU A 57 3.38 -6.01 -1.08
N ALA A 58 4.20 -4.94 -1.05
CA ALA A 58 3.88 -3.70 -0.35
C ALA A 58 2.54 -3.06 -0.76
N PHE A 59 2.10 -3.29 -2.01
CA PHE A 59 0.88 -2.73 -2.58
C PHE A 59 -0.31 -3.71 -2.57
N SER A 60 -0.10 -4.91 -2.05
CA SER A 60 -1.13 -5.92 -1.91
C SER A 60 -1.97 -5.65 -0.67
N ASP A 61 -3.25 -5.98 -0.73
CA ASP A 61 -4.17 -5.85 0.39
C ASP A 61 -4.02 -6.98 1.42
N ILE A 62 -2.82 -7.13 1.96
CA ILE A 62 -2.46 -8.15 2.95
C ILE A 62 -1.66 -7.51 4.08
N GLU A 63 -1.60 -8.19 5.22
CA GLU A 63 -0.62 -7.88 6.25
C GLU A 63 0.77 -8.33 5.83
N ILE A 64 1.80 -7.59 6.25
CA ILE A 64 3.19 -7.87 5.91
C ILE A 64 4.02 -8.03 7.19
N PRO A 65 4.65 -9.20 7.41
CA PRO A 65 5.59 -9.40 8.50
C PRO A 65 6.69 -8.34 8.50
N LEU A 66 6.87 -7.63 9.63
CA LEU A 66 7.91 -6.61 9.77
C LEU A 66 9.15 -7.13 10.51
N LEU A 67 8.96 -7.97 11.53
CA LEU A 67 10.02 -8.40 12.44
C LEU A 67 9.94 -9.90 12.73
N GLY A 68 11.08 -10.58 12.64
CA GLY A 68 11.19 -12.03 12.88
C GLY A 68 10.85 -12.85 11.64
N ASP A 69 10.62 -14.16 11.82
CA ASP A 69 10.01 -14.97 10.78
C ASP A 69 8.51 -14.66 10.63
N ALA A 70 7.90 -15.14 9.54
CA ALA A 70 6.52 -14.78 9.21
C ALA A 70 5.50 -15.29 10.24
N GLU A 71 5.71 -16.48 10.80
CA GLU A 71 4.78 -17.07 11.78
C GLU A 71 4.84 -16.35 13.12
N GLU A 72 6.05 -15.98 13.56
CA GLU A 72 6.29 -15.18 14.75
C GLU A 72 5.75 -13.75 14.61
N ALA A 73 6.00 -13.10 13.48
CA ALA A 73 5.50 -11.75 13.23
C ALA A 73 3.97 -11.68 13.35
N VAL A 74 3.26 -12.64 12.73
CA VAL A 74 1.80 -12.73 12.82
C VAL A 74 1.36 -13.02 14.25
N ARG A 75 2.00 -13.96 14.95
CA ARG A 75 1.65 -14.32 16.33
C ARG A 75 1.81 -13.14 17.29
N LEU A 76 2.84 -12.31 17.11
CA LEU A 76 3.13 -11.16 17.97
C LEU A 76 2.47 -9.85 17.50
N GLY A 77 1.80 -9.86 16.35
CA GLY A 77 1.23 -8.65 15.74
C GLY A 77 2.29 -7.69 15.21
N HIS A 78 3.53 -8.15 14.98
CA HIS A 78 4.60 -7.37 14.36
C HIS A 78 4.46 -7.35 12.84
N SER A 79 3.28 -6.99 12.38
CA SER A 79 2.94 -6.90 10.97
C SER A 79 2.53 -5.49 10.61
N MET A 80 2.93 -5.06 9.43
CA MET A 80 2.34 -3.92 8.77
C MET A 80 0.91 -4.29 8.38
N LEU A 81 -0.06 -3.43 8.67
CA LEU A 81 -1.46 -3.71 8.42
C LEU A 81 -1.76 -3.65 6.92
N GLN A 82 -2.93 -4.15 6.54
CA GLN A 82 -3.44 -3.98 5.18
C GLN A 82 -3.53 -2.48 4.84
N PRO A 83 -3.22 -2.05 3.60
CA PRO A 83 -3.27 -0.65 3.21
C PRO A 83 -4.61 0.05 3.52
N ARG A 84 -5.74 -0.66 3.34
CA ARG A 84 -7.08 -0.12 3.64
C ARG A 84 -7.34 0.13 5.12
N VAL A 85 -6.68 -0.63 6.00
CA VAL A 85 -6.84 -0.52 7.46
C VAL A 85 -6.00 0.63 7.97
N GLU A 86 -4.75 0.75 7.52
CA GLU A 86 -3.85 1.85 7.89
C GLU A 86 -4.42 3.21 7.51
N ALA A 87 -5.03 3.32 6.33
CA ALA A 87 -5.60 4.56 5.85
C ALA A 87 -6.82 5.06 6.65
N ARG A 88 -7.30 4.28 7.62
CA ARG A 88 -8.49 4.58 8.44
C ARG A 88 -8.19 4.76 9.94
N MET A 89 -6.95 4.54 10.37
CA MET A 89 -6.52 4.73 11.76
C MET A 89 -6.18 6.19 12.02
#